data_AF-A0A7J6J5T5-F1
#
_entry.id   AF-A0A7J6J5T5-F1
#
_cell.length_a   1.000
_cell.length_b   1.000
_cell.length_c   1.000
_cell.angle_alpha   90.00
_cell.angle_beta   90.00
_cell.angle_gamma   90.00
#
_symmetry.space_group_name_H-M   'P 1'
#
loop_
_entity.id
_entity.type
_entity.pdbx_description
1 polymer ?
#
loop_
_entity_poly.entity_id
_entity_poly.type
_entity_poly.pdbx_seq_one_letter_code
_entity_poly.pdbx_strand_id
1 'polypeptide(L)'
;MADQITESSLRDALAQRLQAVHVEVTDMSGGCGQSFTSLIVSPAFEKQTSLKRHRLVNAALKDEIARIHAWSAKCQTPAEWERDRAAAAADGPPLDGTVGGRVEGVAQ
;
A
#
# COMPACT_ATOMS: atom_id res chain seq x y z
N MET A 1 -19.48 -15.53 -18.59
CA MET A 1 -19.63 -14.10 -18.27
C MET A 1 -18.31 -13.65 -17.68
N ALA A 2 -17.73 -12.58 -18.21
CA ALA A 2 -16.36 -12.19 -17.88
C ALA A 2 -16.22 -11.97 -16.37
N ASP A 3 -15.36 -12.77 -15.76
CA ASP A 3 -15.10 -12.82 -14.33
C ASP A 3 -14.16 -11.69 -13.93
N GLN A 4 -14.54 -10.46 -14.28
CA GLN A 4 -13.72 -9.28 -14.06
C GLN A 4 -13.87 -8.84 -12.60
N ILE A 5 -12.76 -8.88 -11.88
CA ILE A 5 -12.68 -8.28 -10.55
C ILE A 5 -12.80 -6.77 -10.72
N THR A 6 -13.63 -6.13 -9.89
CA THR A 6 -13.81 -4.68 -9.86
C THR A 6 -13.17 -4.07 -8.61
N GLU A 7 -12.80 -2.79 -8.69
CA GLU A 7 -12.24 -2.05 -7.56
C GLU A 7 -13.18 -2.06 -6.34
N SER A 8 -14.48 -1.89 -6.58
CA SER A 8 -15.51 -1.90 -5.53
C SER A 8 -15.59 -3.27 -4.84
N SER A 9 -15.58 -4.37 -5.60
CA SER A 9 -15.61 -5.72 -5.03
C SER A 9 -14.38 -6.01 -4.17
N LEU A 10 -13.19 -5.61 -4.63
CA LEU A 10 -11.95 -5.75 -3.86
C LEU A 10 -11.99 -4.91 -2.59
N ARG A 11 -12.43 -3.66 -2.70
CA ARG A 11 -12.55 -2.74 -1.57
C ARG A 11 -13.47 -3.31 -0.49
N ASP A 12 -14.64 -3.79 -0.86
CA ASP A 12 -15.61 -4.35 0.08
C ASP A 12 -15.09 -5.63 0.74
N ALA A 13 -14.48 -6.53 -0.05
CA ALA A 13 -13.86 -7.75 0.48
C ALA A 13 -12.75 -7.43 1.48
N LEU A 14 -11.89 -6.46 1.18
CA LEU A 14 -10.82 -6.01 2.08
C LEU A 14 -11.36 -5.37 3.35
N ALA A 15 -12.35 -4.48 3.22
CA ALA A 15 -12.97 -3.82 4.36
C ALA A 15 -13.62 -4.82 5.32
N GLN A 16 -14.38 -5.79 4.78
CA GLN A 16 -15.09 -6.80 5.57
C GLN A 16 -14.14 -7.85 6.16
N ARG A 17 -13.23 -8.43 5.36
CA ARG A 17 -12.37 -9.55 5.78
C ARG A 17 -11.22 -9.11 6.69
N LEU A 18 -10.70 -7.89 6.51
CA LEU A 18 -9.53 -7.39 7.25
C LEU A 18 -9.87 -6.30 8.26
N GLN A 19 -11.15 -5.97 8.45
CA GLN A 19 -11.60 -4.87 9.32
C GLN A 19 -10.85 -3.57 9.01
N ALA A 20 -10.61 -3.33 7.72
CA ALA A 20 -9.81 -2.19 7.29
C ALA A 20 -10.61 -0.90 7.49
N VAL A 21 -9.98 0.08 8.14
CA VAL A 21 -10.57 1.40 8.40
C VAL A 21 -10.50 2.30 7.17
N HIS A 22 -9.52 2.06 6.31
CA HIS A 22 -9.37 2.77 5.05
C HIS A 22 -8.86 1.80 3.98
N VAL A 23 -9.54 1.79 2.84
CA VAL A 23 -9.20 0.96 1.69
C VAL A 23 -9.33 1.82 0.44
N GLU A 24 -8.23 1.91 -0.28
CA GLU A 24 -8.15 2.54 -1.59
C GLU A 24 -7.68 1.50 -2.58
N VAL A 25 -8.39 1.35 -3.70
CA VAL A 25 -8.07 0.40 -4.76
C VAL A 25 -8.00 1.21 -6.04
N THR A 26 -6.94 1.00 -6.81
CA THR A 26 -6.70 1.69 -8.08
C THR A 26 -6.34 0.66 -9.14
N ASP A 27 -7.12 0.63 -10.21
CA ASP A 27 -6.87 -0.17 -11.40
C ASP A 27 -5.72 0.46 -12.22
N MET A 28 -4.59 -0.26 -12.24
CA MET A 28 -3.40 0.12 -13.01
C MET A 28 -3.44 -0.42 -14.44
N SER A 29 -4.44 -1.22 -14.80
CA SER A 29 -4.60 -1.81 -16.13
C SER A 29 -5.38 -0.94 -17.11
N GLY A 30 -5.78 0.28 -16.70
CA GLY A 30 -6.51 1.21 -17.55
C GLY A 30 -7.95 0.76 -17.86
N GLY A 31 -8.61 0.07 -16.93
CA GLY A 31 -10.00 -0.37 -17.06
C GLY A 31 -10.16 -1.80 -17.58
N CYS A 32 -9.06 -2.57 -17.66
CA CYS A 32 -9.11 -3.97 -18.07
C CYS A 32 -9.28 -4.95 -16.90
N GLY A 33 -9.16 -4.46 -15.66
CA GLY A 33 -9.29 -5.26 -14.44
C GLY A 33 -8.24 -6.38 -14.28
N GLN A 34 -7.04 -6.21 -14.86
CA GLN A 34 -5.97 -7.21 -14.81
C GLN A 34 -4.84 -6.86 -13.85
N SER A 35 -4.75 -5.60 -13.42
CA SER A 35 -3.69 -5.12 -12.53
C SER A 35 -4.25 -4.11 -11.54
N PHE A 36 -4.09 -4.35 -10.24
CA PHE A 36 -4.57 -3.43 -9.22
C PHE A 36 -3.50 -3.11 -8.18
N THR A 37 -3.54 -1.87 -7.72
CA THR A 37 -2.78 -1.40 -6.57
C THR A 37 -3.75 -1.00 -5.48
N SER A 38 -3.56 -1.50 -4.26
CA SER A 38 -4.42 -1.17 -3.13
C SER A 38 -3.65 -0.67 -1.93
N LEU A 39 -4.17 0.36 -1.29
CA LEU A 39 -3.74 0.83 0.02
C LEU A 39 -4.74 0.35 1.07
N ILE A 40 -4.27 -0.49 1.98
CA ILE A 40 -5.10 -1.07 3.03
C ILE A 40 -4.56 -0.60 4.37
N VAL A 41 -5.41 0.10 5.10
CA VAL A 41 -5.12 0.56 6.46
C VAL A 41 -6.02 -0.19 7.42
N SER A 42 -5.42 -1.01 8.29
CA SER A 42 -6.17 -1.81 9.25
C SER A 42 -5.45 -1.89 10.60
N PRO A 43 -6.17 -1.77 11.73
CA PRO A 43 -5.62 -2.06 13.05
C PRO A 43 -5.22 -3.55 13.20
N ALA A 44 -5.77 -4.46 12.38
CA ALA A 44 -5.39 -5.87 12.39
C ALA A 44 -3.92 -6.13 12.00
N PHE A 45 -3.27 -5.14 11.38
CA PHE A 45 -1.85 -5.16 11.02
C PHE A 45 -0.94 -4.72 12.16
N GLU A 46 -1.50 -4.16 13.22
CA GLU A 46 -0.76 -3.76 14.40
C GLU A 46 -0.12 -5.01 15.04
N LYS A 47 1.15 -4.89 15.45
CA LYS A 47 1.96 -6.00 15.99
C LYS A 47 2.21 -7.17 15.02
N GLN A 48 1.85 -7.04 13.73
CA GLN A 48 2.20 -8.03 12.70
C GLN A 48 3.41 -7.57 11.88
N THR A 49 4.26 -8.52 11.51
CA THR A 49 5.36 -8.30 10.56
C THR A 49 4.83 -8.07 9.15
N SER A 50 5.60 -7.37 8.30
CA SER A 50 5.24 -7.12 6.90
C SER A 50 4.80 -8.40 6.16
N LEU A 51 5.60 -9.47 6.26
CA LEU A 51 5.28 -10.76 5.65
C LEU A 51 3.94 -11.34 6.14
N LYS A 52 3.63 -11.21 7.43
CA LYS A 52 2.38 -11.73 8.01
C LYS A 52 1.17 -10.90 7.57
N ARG A 53 1.32 -9.58 7.45
CA ARG A 53 0.30 -8.70 6.85
C ARG A 53 -0.01 -9.12 5.41
N HIS A 54 1.02 -9.31 4.58
CA HIS A 54 0.85 -9.77 3.20
C HIS A 54 0.21 -11.17 3.12
N ARG A 55 0.62 -12.11 3.98
CA ARG A 55 -0.03 -13.44 4.04
C ARG A 55 -1.51 -13.35 4.42
N LEU A 56 -1.87 -12.49 5.36
CA LEU A 56 -3.26 -12.25 5.74
C LEU A 56 -4.09 -11.71 4.57
N VAL A 57 -3.57 -10.70 3.86
CA VAL A 57 -4.24 -10.13 2.69
C VAL A 57 -4.38 -11.16 1.57
N ASN A 58 -3.30 -11.89 1.25
CA ASN A 58 -3.32 -12.91 0.21
C ASN A 58 -4.25 -14.08 0.54
N ALA A 59 -4.34 -14.47 1.82
CA ALA A 59 -5.29 -15.48 2.26
C ALA A 59 -6.73 -14.95 2.17
N ALA A 60 -6.94 -13.69 2.53
CA ALA A 60 -8.24 -13.05 2.45
C ALA A 60 -8.70 -12.85 1.01
N LEU A 61 -7.82 -12.62 0.04
CA LEU A 61 -8.18 -12.37 -1.37
C LEU A 61 -7.71 -13.48 -2.33
N LYS A 62 -7.58 -14.72 -1.84
CA LYS A 62 -6.95 -15.80 -2.59
C LYS A 62 -7.62 -16.05 -3.94
N ASP A 63 -8.95 -16.05 -3.96
CA ASP A 63 -9.74 -16.37 -5.15
C ASP A 63 -9.72 -15.21 -6.15
N GLU A 64 -9.73 -13.97 -5.65
CA GLU A 64 -9.67 -12.75 -6.44
C GLU A 64 -8.28 -12.57 -7.06
N ILE A 65 -7.20 -12.72 -6.28
CA ILE A 65 -5.81 -12.63 -6.76
C ILE A 65 -5.53 -13.72 -7.81
N ALA A 66 -6.11 -14.91 -7.68
CA ALA A 66 -5.95 -15.97 -8.68
C ALA A 66 -6.52 -15.60 -10.07
N ARG A 67 -7.41 -14.61 -10.14
CA ARG A 67 -8.05 -14.13 -11.38
C ARG A 67 -7.34 -12.90 -11.97
N ILE A 68 -6.48 -12.24 -11.19
CA ILE A 68 -5.77 -11.01 -11.57
C ILE A 68 -4.34 -11.37 -12.00
N HIS A 69 -3.82 -10.75 -13.05
CA HIS A 69 -2.43 -11.00 -13.48
C HIS A 69 -1.39 -10.39 -12.55
N ALA A 70 -1.64 -9.18 -12.07
CA ALA A 70 -0.75 -8.47 -11.17
C ALA A 70 -1.52 -7.76 -10.05
N TRP A 71 -1.03 -7.90 -8.82
CA TRP A 71 -1.64 -7.27 -7.66
C TRP A 71 -0.57 -6.72 -6.74
N SER A 72 -0.76 -5.50 -6.27
CA SER A 72 0.09 -4.85 -5.25
C SER A 72 -0.77 -4.32 -4.12
N ALA A 73 -0.38 -4.60 -2.87
CA ALA A 73 -1.08 -4.12 -1.69
C ALA A 73 -0.10 -3.48 -0.70
N LYS A 74 -0.30 -2.19 -0.38
CA LYS A 74 0.41 -1.51 0.71
C LYS A 74 -0.40 -1.70 2.00
N CYS A 75 0.19 -2.41 2.96
CA CYS A 75 -0.47 -2.78 4.21
C CYS A 75 0.06 -1.95 5.38
N GLN A 76 -0.69 -0.94 5.80
CA GLN A 76 -0.26 0.00 6.84
C GLN A 76 -1.19 -0.04 8.06
N THR A 77 -0.63 0.25 9.22
CA THR A 77 -1.43 0.53 10.41
C THR A 77 -2.01 1.95 10.32
N PRO A 78 -3.12 2.25 11.02
CA PRO A 78 -3.67 3.61 11.06
C PRO A 78 -2.63 4.65 11.51
N ALA A 79 -1.76 4.30 12.46
CA ALA A 79 -0.69 5.18 12.93
C ALA A 79 0.41 5.41 11.88
N GLU A 80 0.74 4.40 11.06
CA GLU A 80 1.68 4.57 9.94
C GLU A 80 1.06 5.43 8.83
N TRP A 81 -0.22 5.20 8.51
CA TRP A 81 -0.92 5.97 7.47
C TRP A 81 -1.05 7.45 7.84
N GLU A 82 -1.39 7.77 9.10
CA GLU A 82 -1.46 9.14 9.57
C GLU A 82 -0.09 9.83 9.47
N ARG A 83 1.00 9.13 9.83
CA ARG A 83 2.36 9.67 9.68
C ARG A 83 2.75 9.90 8.22
N ASP A 84 2.49 8.94 7.34
CA ASP A 84 2.77 9.07 5.90
C ASP A 84 1.97 10.23 5.30
N ARG A 85 0.69 10.38 5.69
CA ARG A 85 -0.18 11.47 5.20
C ARG A 85 0.25 12.82 5.75
N ALA A 86 0.65 12.89 7.02
CA ALA A 86 1.21 14.09 7.62
C ALA A 86 2.54 14.48 6.96
N ALA A 87 3.40 13.51 6.63
CA ALA A 87 4.64 13.75 5.89
C ALA A 87 4.35 14.26 4.47
N ALA A 88 3.40 13.63 3.75
CA ALA A 88 3.00 14.08 2.42
C ALA A 88 2.35 15.48 2.43
N ALA A 89 1.67 15.85 3.51
CA ALA A 89 1.12 17.20 3.70
C ALA A 89 2.17 18.23 4.15
N ALA A 90 3.30 17.78 4.69
CA ALA A 90 4.41 18.61 5.15
C ALA A 90 5.52 18.82 4.09
N ASP A 91 5.44 18.16 2.94
CA ASP A 91 6.42 18.25 1.85
C ASP A 91 6.13 19.50 0.98
N GLY A 92 6.76 20.66 1.25
CA GLY A 92 8.04 20.96 0.64
C GLY A 92 9.21 20.08 1.12
N PRO A 93 10.12 19.69 0.21
CA PRO A 93 11.23 18.82 0.56
C PRO A 93 12.08 19.50 1.64
N PRO A 94 12.56 18.79 2.67
CA PRO A 94 13.62 19.32 3.50
C PRO A 94 14.84 19.52 2.61
N LEU A 95 15.13 20.78 2.27
CA LEU A 95 16.37 21.23 1.63
C LEU A 95 17.56 21.13 2.61
N ASP A 96 17.64 20.10 3.44
CA ASP A 96 18.80 19.83 4.28
C ASP A 96 19.58 18.66 3.69
N GLY A 97 20.24 18.94 2.57
CA GLY A 97 21.01 17.94 1.82
C GLY A 97 22.15 18.49 0.98
N THR A 98 22.34 19.81 0.88
CA THR A 98 23.53 20.40 0.24
C THR A 98 23.83 21.78 0.79
N VAL A 99 24.40 21.84 2.01
CA VAL A 99 25.25 22.99 2.37
C VAL A 99 26.70 22.68 1.96
N GLY A 100 27.18 23.34 0.91
CA GLY A 100 28.60 23.64 0.78
C GLY A 100 29.56 22.65 0.11
N GLY A 101 29.11 21.68 -0.70
CA GLY A 101 29.91 21.04 -1.77
C GLY A 101 31.42 20.79 -1.50
N ARG A 102 31.79 20.30 -0.32
CA ARG A 102 33.19 20.06 0.05
C ARG A 102 33.33 18.74 0.79
N VAL A 103 34.10 17.83 0.21
CA VAL A 103 34.68 16.68 0.91
C VAL A 103 36.02 17.15 1.51
N GLU A 104 36.03 17.49 2.80
CA GLU A 104 37.27 17.69 3.54
C GLU A 104 37.58 16.42 4.35
N GLY A 105 38.68 15.75 4.01
CA GLY A 105 39.34 14.82 4.93
C GLY A 105 39.82 13.48 4.36
N VAL A 106 40.74 13.48 3.39
CA VAL A 106 41.80 12.45 3.36
C VAL A 106 43.13 13.19 3.39
N ALA A 107 43.68 13.31 4.61
CA ALA A 107 45.08 13.62 4.78
C ALA A 107 45.86 12.30 4.59
N GLN A 108 46.82 12.32 3.67
CA GLN A 108 47.97 11.41 3.67
C GLN A 108 49.22 12.25 3.88
#